data_AF-B8KFZ2-F1
#
_entry.id   AF-B8KFZ2-F1
#
_cell.length_a   1.000
_cell.length_b   1.000
_cell.length_c   1.000
_cell.angle_alpha   90.00
_cell.angle_beta   90.00
_cell.angle_gamma   90.00
#
_symmetry.space_group_name_H-M   'P 1'
#
loop_
_entity.id
_entity.type
_entity.pdbx_description
1 polymer ?
#
loop_
_entity_poly.entity_id
_entity_poly.type
_entity_poly.pdbx_seq_one_letter_code
_entity_poly.pdbx_strand_id
1 'polypeptide(L)'
;MDNEHTQNPGMDWRILFGLTVTTLWMSTGIYYVTRVVGWTEFQALPTADIGSFFEGAFAPLAFLWLVIGHFMQQKEITANTRATSMQEQSTRRLELHSRRDSYFKLLGLVQEQLGSIAGFHYLSVFGPTGSGEVSLEEFGTLRSDASTGDHSLFIRRMISAAATNSDNEPFVKDMLFGTEIRSRHSENFKRTFGRLLEAAESVDTDDMLREALLQGSAAGLYYRIIRHVAGEEAMNPVSGASTAMV
;
A
#
# COMPACT_ATOMS: atom_id res chain seq x y z
N MET A 1 21.77 -1.25 21.58
CA MET A 1 22.94 -0.47 22.06
C MET A 1 22.96 0.71 21.14
N ASP A 2 22.16 1.69 21.52
CA ASP A 2 21.67 2.71 20.61
C ASP A 2 22.58 3.92 20.81
N ASN A 3 23.38 4.22 19.79
CA ASN A 3 24.23 5.40 19.80
C ASN A 3 23.33 6.62 19.67
N GLU A 4 22.97 7.21 20.81
CA GLU A 4 22.51 8.59 20.89
C GLU A 4 23.61 9.49 20.34
N HIS A 5 23.44 9.96 19.11
CA HIS A 5 24.18 11.11 18.61
C HIS A 5 23.73 12.33 19.41
N THR A 6 24.46 12.63 20.48
CA THR A 6 24.41 13.91 21.18
C THR A 6 24.82 15.01 20.21
N GLN A 7 23.83 15.62 19.54
CA GLN A 7 24.05 16.85 18.79
C GLN A 7 24.42 17.94 19.79
N ASN A 8 25.71 18.26 19.84
CA ASN A 8 26.22 19.40 20.59
C ASN A 8 25.54 20.68 20.03
N PRO A 9 24.82 21.48 20.83
CA PRO A 9 24.19 22.72 20.38
C PRO A 9 25.26 23.81 20.26
N GLY A 10 26.28 23.57 19.43
CA GLY A 10 27.25 24.57 19.08
C GLY A 10 26.58 25.62 18.20
N MET A 11 26.63 26.88 18.65
CA MET A 11 26.20 28.05 17.86
C MET A 11 26.74 27.95 16.43
N ASP A 12 25.89 28.18 15.42
CA ASP A 12 26.28 28.12 14.01
C ASP A 12 27.50 29.06 13.81
N TRP A 13 28.60 28.50 13.31
CA TRP A 13 29.85 29.25 13.11
C TRP A 13 29.66 30.49 12.23
N ARG A 14 28.63 30.51 11.36
CA ARG A 14 28.23 31.65 10.54
C ARG A 14 27.72 32.81 11.40
N ILE A 15 26.96 32.52 12.46
CA ILE A 15 26.48 33.50 13.43
C ILE A 15 27.69 34.07 14.19
N LEU A 16 28.60 33.20 14.64
CA LEU A 16 29.83 33.63 15.32
C LEU A 16 30.71 34.52 14.43
N PHE A 17 30.83 34.17 13.15
CA PHE A 17 31.51 34.98 12.14
C PHE A 17 30.84 36.34 11.97
N GLY A 18 29.51 36.36 11.76
CA GLY A 18 28.73 37.60 11.62
C GLY A 18 28.88 38.53 12.84
N LEU A 19 28.83 37.97 14.05
CA LEU A 19 29.03 38.70 15.29
C LEU A 19 30.45 39.28 15.37
N THR A 20 31.47 38.49 15.08
CA THR A 20 32.88 38.92 15.15
C THR A 20 33.17 40.07 14.18
N VAL A 21 32.70 39.93 12.93
CA VAL A 21 32.85 40.98 11.90
C VAL A 21 32.08 42.25 12.32
N THR A 22 30.86 42.11 12.84
CA THR A 22 30.06 43.24 13.33
C THR A 22 30.75 43.97 14.48
N THR A 23 31.26 43.23 15.48
CA THR A 23 31.96 43.81 16.63
C THR A 23 33.24 44.53 16.21
N LEU A 24 34.04 43.94 15.32
CA LEU A 24 35.26 44.55 14.80
C LEU A 24 34.93 45.84 14.02
N TRP A 25 33.95 45.79 13.13
CA TRP A 25 33.51 46.93 12.32
C TRP A 25 33.03 48.11 13.17
N MET A 26 32.16 47.84 14.16
CA MET A 26 31.66 48.86 15.08
C MET A 26 32.80 49.46 15.93
N SER A 27 33.75 48.62 16.37
CA SER A 27 34.92 49.09 17.13
C SER A 27 35.79 50.03 16.29
N THR A 28 36.00 49.73 15.00
CA THR A 28 36.71 50.61 14.07
C THR A 28 35.97 51.94 13.85
N GLY A 29 34.64 51.93 13.71
CA GLY A 29 33.83 53.14 13.61
C GLY A 29 33.93 54.03 14.85
N ILE A 30 33.83 53.45 16.04
CA ILE A 30 34.02 54.16 17.32
C ILE A 30 35.44 54.71 17.45
N TYR A 31 36.45 53.93 17.05
CA TYR A 31 37.84 54.38 17.04
C TYR A 31 38.05 55.58 16.10
N TYR A 32 37.46 55.54 14.90
CA TYR A 32 37.52 56.64 13.94
C TYR A 32 36.91 57.94 14.50
N VAL A 33 35.71 57.86 15.08
CA VAL A 33 35.06 59.03 15.69
C VAL A 33 35.86 59.55 16.88
N THR A 34 36.40 58.67 17.73
CA THR A 34 37.15 59.09 18.93
C THR A 34 38.52 59.69 18.63
N ARG A 35 39.22 59.21 17.58
CA ARG A 35 40.63 59.55 17.33
C ARG A 35 40.85 60.48 16.15
N VAL A 36 39.95 60.49 15.17
CA VAL A 36 40.11 61.25 13.94
C VAL A 36 39.15 62.44 13.90
N VAL A 37 37.86 62.22 14.14
CA VAL A 37 36.84 63.28 14.06
C VAL A 37 36.75 64.08 15.37
N GLY A 38 36.70 63.39 16.50
CA GLY A 38 36.39 63.97 17.80
C GLY A 38 34.88 64.09 18.05
N TRP A 39 34.43 63.79 19.27
CA TRP A 39 33.00 63.79 19.62
C TRP A 39 32.34 65.16 19.51
N THR A 40 33.05 66.23 19.85
CA THR A 40 32.53 67.60 19.79
C THR A 40 32.27 68.05 18.36
N GLU A 41 33.21 67.79 17.45
CA GLU A 41 33.08 68.12 16.03
C GLU A 41 32.02 67.24 15.34
N PHE A 42 31.94 65.96 15.72
CA PHE A 42 30.92 65.05 15.20
C PHE A 42 29.49 65.51 15.55
N GLN A 43 29.26 66.03 16.76
CA GLN A 43 27.96 66.58 17.17
C GLN A 43 27.62 67.92 16.49
N ALA A 44 28.64 68.65 16.03
CA ALA A 44 28.48 69.90 15.32
C ALA A 44 28.17 69.71 13.82
N LEU A 45 28.26 68.48 13.30
CA LEU A 45 27.94 68.17 11.91
C LEU A 45 26.45 68.40 11.59
N PRO A 46 26.11 68.83 10.36
CA PRO A 46 24.75 68.81 9.87
C PRO A 46 24.10 67.42 10.04
N THR A 47 22.81 67.40 10.36
CA THR A 47 22.05 66.15 10.56
C THR A 47 22.13 65.22 9.35
N ALA A 48 22.22 65.77 8.14
CA ALA A 48 22.38 65.00 6.90
C ALA A 48 23.70 64.20 6.89
N ASP A 49 24.81 64.81 7.32
CA ASP A 49 26.14 64.17 7.32
C ASP A 49 26.25 63.11 8.42
N ILE A 50 25.60 63.34 9.56
CA ILE A 50 25.43 62.33 10.61
C ILE A 50 24.62 61.15 10.06
N GLY A 51 23.56 61.42 9.28
CA GLY A 51 22.76 60.41 8.58
C GLY A 51 23.60 59.58 7.61
N SER A 52 24.41 60.24 6.76
CA SER A 52 25.31 59.56 5.81
C SER A 52 26.39 58.71 6.51
N PHE A 53 26.88 59.14 7.67
CA PHE A 53 27.79 58.33 8.48
C PHE A 53 27.12 57.04 8.98
N PHE A 54 25.91 57.14 9.53
CA PHE A 54 25.16 55.97 9.99
C PHE A 54 24.74 55.06 8.84
N GLU A 55 24.36 55.61 7.70
CA GLU A 55 24.09 54.85 6.49
C GLU A 55 25.33 54.04 6.07
N GLY A 56 26.50 54.67 6.01
CA GLY A 56 27.76 53.98 5.71
C GLY A 56 28.17 52.94 6.76
N ALA A 57 27.83 53.17 8.03
CA ALA A 57 28.13 52.23 9.11
C ALA A 57 27.19 51.01 9.13
N PHE A 58 25.89 51.21 8.91
CA PHE A 58 24.88 50.16 9.03
C PHE A 58 24.58 49.42 7.72
N ALA A 59 24.72 50.03 6.54
CA ALA A 59 24.42 49.38 5.27
C ALA A 59 25.26 48.10 5.04
N PRO A 60 26.59 48.08 5.29
CA PRO A 60 27.38 46.85 5.16
C PRO A 60 26.99 45.76 6.16
N LEU A 61 26.63 46.14 7.39
CA LEU A 61 26.18 45.21 8.42
C LEU A 61 24.84 44.56 8.06
N ALA A 62 23.88 45.37 7.60
CA ALA A 62 22.59 44.87 7.14
C ALA A 62 22.76 43.87 6.00
N PHE A 63 23.61 44.19 5.02
CA PHE A 63 23.91 43.27 3.91
C PHE A 63 24.56 41.97 4.38
N LEU A 64 25.54 42.05 5.29
CA LEU A 64 26.20 40.87 5.87
C LEU A 64 25.18 39.91 6.51
N TRP A 65 24.30 40.43 7.36
CA TRP A 65 23.29 39.62 8.06
C TRP A 65 22.23 39.04 7.11
N LEU A 66 21.84 39.79 6.07
CA LEU A 66 20.95 39.29 5.03
C LEU A 66 21.54 38.07 4.29
N VAL A 67 22.81 38.15 3.91
CA VAL A 67 23.49 37.05 3.19
C VAL A 67 23.64 35.82 4.10
N ILE A 68 24.04 36.01 5.36
CA ILE A 68 24.14 34.92 6.34
C ILE A 68 22.77 34.25 6.53
N GLY A 69 21.71 35.05 6.73
CA GLY A 69 20.34 34.56 6.89
C GLY A 69 19.87 33.75 5.67
N HIS A 70 20.12 34.26 4.47
CA HIS A 70 19.78 33.57 3.23
C HIS A 70 20.42 32.17 3.12
N PHE A 71 21.73 32.05 3.43
CA PHE A 71 22.42 30.75 3.39
C PHE A 71 21.98 29.78 4.50
N MET A 72 21.58 30.29 5.67
CA MET A 72 20.98 29.46 6.71
C MET A 72 19.61 28.95 6.28
N GLN A 73 18.76 29.82 5.75
CA GLN A 73 17.44 29.49 5.25
C GLN A 73 17.48 28.43 4.14
N GLN A 74 18.39 28.57 3.16
CA GLN A 74 18.55 27.58 2.09
C GLN A 74 18.90 26.17 2.62
N LYS A 75 19.75 26.11 3.65
CA LYS A 75 20.14 24.83 4.27
C LYS A 75 18.96 24.18 4.98
N GLU A 76 18.17 24.96 5.72
CA GLU A 76 16.97 24.47 6.41
C GLU A 76 15.90 23.98 5.44
N ILE A 77 15.64 24.74 4.36
CA ILE A 77 14.69 24.32 3.32
C ILE A 77 15.14 23.00 2.70
N THR A 78 16.41 22.88 2.29
CA THR A 78 16.93 21.66 1.67
C THR A 78 16.85 20.46 2.61
N ALA A 79 17.18 20.65 3.90
CA ALA A 79 17.07 19.61 4.91
C ALA A 79 15.61 19.17 5.13
N ASN A 80 14.68 20.13 5.22
CA ASN A 80 13.26 19.87 5.39
C ASN A 80 12.65 19.16 4.18
N THR A 81 12.93 19.64 2.96
CA THR A 81 12.50 18.98 1.71
C THR A 81 13.01 17.54 1.63
N ARG A 82 14.26 17.29 2.03
CA ARG A 82 14.80 15.93 2.08
C ARG A 82 14.06 15.06 3.09
N ALA A 83 13.81 15.58 4.29
CA ALA A 83 13.05 14.88 5.33
C ALA A 83 11.63 14.52 4.85
N THR A 84 10.92 15.49 4.25
CA THR A 84 9.58 15.25 3.66
C THR A 84 9.62 14.20 2.57
N SER A 85 10.58 14.25 1.64
CA SER A 85 10.67 13.25 0.56
C SER A 85 10.92 11.83 1.09
N MET A 86 11.75 11.68 2.12
CA MET A 86 11.99 10.40 2.78
C MET A 86 10.75 9.91 3.52
N GLN A 87 10.02 10.82 4.17
CA GLN A 87 8.77 10.53 4.85
C GLN A 87 7.65 10.12 3.88
N GLU A 88 7.52 10.79 2.73
CA GLU A 88 6.56 10.39 1.69
C GLU A 88 6.86 9.00 1.16
N GLN A 89 8.14 8.70 0.91
CA GLN A 89 8.54 7.37 0.44
C GLN A 89 8.27 6.29 1.49
N SER A 90 8.54 6.55 2.77
CA SER A 90 8.25 5.60 3.85
C SER A 90 6.74 5.40 4.03
N THR A 91 5.94 6.46 3.97
CA THR A 91 4.47 6.39 4.00
C THR A 91 3.92 5.55 2.84
N ARG A 92 4.37 5.79 1.60
CA ARG A 92 3.96 4.97 0.44
C ARG A 92 4.30 3.49 0.62
N ARG A 93 5.48 3.18 1.15
CA ARG A 93 5.85 1.78 1.45
C ARG A 93 4.93 1.18 2.51
N LEU A 94 4.62 1.92 3.58
CA LEU A 94 3.70 1.47 4.63
C LEU A 94 2.28 1.26 4.10
N GLU A 95 1.78 2.14 3.23
CA GLU A 95 0.48 1.99 2.59
C GLU A 95 0.41 0.72 1.72
N LEU A 96 1.44 0.45 0.90
CA LEU A 96 1.53 -0.76 0.10
C LEU A 96 1.58 -2.03 0.96
N HIS A 97 2.38 -2.02 2.03
CA HIS A 97 2.43 -3.11 3.00
C HIS A 97 1.05 -3.34 3.66
N SER A 98 0.40 -2.28 4.13
CA SER A 98 -0.92 -2.35 4.75
C SER A 98 -1.99 -2.89 3.80
N ARG A 99 -1.96 -2.51 2.53
CA ARG A 99 -2.85 -3.04 1.49
C ARG A 99 -2.65 -4.53 1.27
N ARG A 100 -1.40 -4.99 1.16
CA ARG A 100 -1.08 -6.43 1.01
C ARG A 100 -1.52 -7.25 2.22
N ASP A 101 -1.26 -6.76 3.45
CA ASP A 101 -1.70 -7.44 4.67
C ASP A 101 -3.23 -7.52 4.77
N SER A 102 -3.92 -6.45 4.38
CA SER A 102 -5.39 -6.41 4.33
C SER A 102 -5.93 -7.42 3.31
N TYR A 103 -5.30 -7.52 2.14
CA TYR A 103 -5.63 -8.51 1.14
C TYR A 103 -5.49 -9.95 1.67
N PHE A 104 -4.36 -10.31 2.30
CA PHE A 104 -4.16 -11.67 2.80
C PHE A 104 -5.15 -12.04 3.92
N LYS A 105 -5.55 -11.07 4.76
CA LYS A 105 -6.64 -11.28 5.74
C LYS A 105 -7.98 -11.53 5.06
N LEU A 106 -8.32 -10.74 4.03
CA LEU A 106 -9.54 -10.93 3.25
C LEU A 106 -9.51 -12.27 2.49
N LEU A 107 -8.36 -12.68 1.96
CA LEU A 107 -8.20 -13.94 1.25
C LEU A 107 -8.62 -15.13 2.12
N GLY A 108 -8.16 -15.20 3.37
CA GLY A 108 -8.54 -16.30 4.27
C GLY A 108 -10.06 -16.36 4.54
N LEU A 109 -10.67 -15.21 4.83
CA LEU A 109 -12.12 -15.10 5.05
C LEU A 109 -12.91 -15.50 3.80
N VAL A 110 -12.48 -15.05 2.62
CA VAL A 110 -13.15 -15.36 1.37
C VAL A 110 -12.97 -16.83 0.98
N GLN A 111 -11.80 -17.42 1.23
CA GLN A 111 -11.58 -18.86 1.02
C GLN A 111 -12.51 -19.71 1.90
N GLU A 112 -12.71 -19.32 3.16
CA GLU A 112 -13.71 -19.96 4.05
C GLU A 112 -15.13 -19.82 3.49
N GLN A 113 -15.50 -18.62 3.04
CA GLN A 113 -16.80 -18.37 2.43
C GLN A 113 -17.02 -19.23 1.17
N LEU A 114 -16.03 -19.31 0.28
CA LEU A 114 -16.06 -20.15 -0.92
C LEU A 114 -16.20 -21.63 -0.57
N GLY A 115 -15.47 -22.10 0.45
CA GLY A 115 -15.60 -23.46 0.99
C GLY A 115 -17.01 -23.76 1.51
N SER A 116 -17.61 -22.81 2.24
CA SER A 116 -18.98 -22.92 2.75
C SER A 116 -20.02 -22.94 1.62
N ILE A 117 -19.87 -22.07 0.61
CA ILE A 117 -20.72 -22.07 -0.59
C ILE A 117 -20.64 -23.43 -1.29
N ALA A 118 -19.43 -23.93 -1.52
CA ALA A 118 -19.21 -25.24 -2.13
C ALA A 118 -19.77 -26.39 -1.28
N GLY A 119 -19.71 -26.29 0.05
CA GLY A 119 -20.29 -27.28 0.96
C GLY A 119 -21.81 -27.36 0.86
N PHE A 120 -22.51 -26.22 0.85
CA PHE A 120 -23.96 -26.21 0.65
C PHE A 120 -24.34 -26.64 -0.77
N HIS A 121 -23.53 -26.31 -1.76
CA HIS A 121 -23.72 -26.79 -3.12
C HIS A 121 -23.58 -28.32 -3.18
N TYR A 122 -22.51 -28.86 -2.60
CA TYR A 122 -22.28 -30.30 -2.48
C TYR A 122 -23.44 -31.01 -1.79
N LEU A 123 -23.94 -30.46 -0.66
CA LEU A 123 -25.11 -31.03 0.02
C LEU A 123 -26.37 -31.01 -0.86
N SER A 124 -26.58 -29.98 -1.67
CA SER A 124 -27.73 -29.92 -2.58
C SER A 124 -27.65 -30.93 -3.75
N VAL A 125 -26.45 -31.44 -4.03
CA VAL A 125 -26.21 -32.43 -5.09
C VAL A 125 -26.24 -33.84 -4.53
N PHE A 126 -25.48 -34.09 -3.46
CA PHE A 126 -25.24 -35.44 -2.92
C PHE A 126 -26.02 -35.74 -1.64
N GLY A 127 -26.62 -34.73 -1.03
CA GLY A 127 -27.41 -34.89 0.19
C GLY A 127 -28.79 -35.52 -0.04
N PRO A 128 -29.62 -35.62 1.02
CA PRO A 128 -30.92 -36.28 0.96
C PRO A 128 -31.93 -35.65 -0.02
N THR A 129 -31.77 -34.36 -0.34
CA THR A 129 -32.61 -33.65 -1.32
C THR A 129 -32.04 -33.72 -2.74
N GLY A 130 -30.86 -34.31 -2.92
CA GLY A 130 -30.21 -34.57 -4.19
C GLY A 130 -30.16 -36.08 -4.49
N SER A 131 -28.96 -36.64 -4.72
CA SER A 131 -28.79 -38.07 -5.01
C SER A 131 -28.91 -38.98 -3.79
N GLY A 132 -28.83 -38.44 -2.56
CA GLY A 132 -28.89 -39.21 -1.32
C GLY A 132 -27.64 -40.03 -1.02
N GLU A 133 -26.54 -39.83 -1.77
CA GLU A 133 -25.25 -40.49 -1.55
C GLU A 133 -24.61 -40.13 -0.20
N VAL A 134 -24.91 -38.95 0.32
CA VAL A 134 -24.33 -38.40 1.57
C VAL A 134 -25.45 -38.12 2.57
N SER A 135 -25.32 -38.69 3.76
CA SER A 135 -26.24 -38.42 4.87
C SER A 135 -25.99 -37.05 5.51
N LEU A 136 -26.96 -36.52 6.26
CA LEU A 136 -26.77 -35.27 7.02
C LEU A 136 -25.70 -35.41 8.12
N GLU A 137 -25.56 -36.59 8.70
CA GLU A 137 -24.55 -36.89 9.71
C GLU A 137 -23.15 -36.89 9.09
N GLU A 138 -22.97 -37.58 7.97
CA GLU A 138 -21.71 -37.59 7.22
C GLU A 138 -21.33 -36.18 6.74
N PHE A 139 -22.30 -35.41 6.23
CA PHE A 139 -22.06 -34.01 5.87
C PHE A 139 -21.63 -33.17 7.08
N GLY A 140 -22.21 -33.41 8.25
CA GLY A 140 -21.83 -32.76 9.51
C GLY A 140 -20.37 -33.02 9.86
N THR A 141 -19.91 -34.28 9.75
CA THR A 141 -18.50 -34.66 9.96
C THR A 141 -17.58 -33.98 8.94
N LEU A 142 -17.91 -34.05 7.65
CA LEU A 142 -17.12 -33.39 6.59
C LEU A 142 -17.04 -31.88 6.79
N ARG A 143 -18.12 -31.26 7.26
CA ARG A 143 -18.15 -29.82 7.54
C ARG A 143 -17.31 -29.45 8.76
N SER A 144 -17.32 -30.30 9.79
CA SER A 144 -16.42 -30.16 10.94
C SER A 144 -14.96 -30.20 10.47
N ASP A 145 -14.59 -31.21 9.67
CA ASP A 145 -13.22 -31.34 9.16
C ASP A 145 -12.82 -30.12 8.31
N ALA A 146 -13.71 -29.65 7.42
CA ALA A 146 -13.46 -28.44 6.62
C ALA A 146 -13.23 -27.19 7.49
N SER A 147 -13.91 -27.06 8.63
CA SER A 147 -13.76 -25.93 9.55
C SER A 147 -12.46 -25.94 10.34
N THR A 148 -11.74 -27.08 10.40
CA THR A 148 -10.47 -27.21 11.11
C THR A 148 -9.25 -26.78 10.28
N GLY A 149 -9.45 -26.32 9.05
CA GLY A 149 -8.41 -25.69 8.22
C GLY A 149 -8.43 -26.10 6.74
N ASP A 150 -9.21 -27.11 6.35
CA ASP A 150 -9.33 -27.53 4.94
C ASP A 150 -10.54 -26.90 4.25
N HIS A 151 -10.45 -25.59 4.02
CA HIS A 151 -11.55 -24.80 3.43
C HIS A 151 -11.83 -25.21 1.97
N SER A 152 -10.89 -25.92 1.34
CA SER A 152 -11.02 -26.39 -0.04
C SER A 152 -11.61 -27.79 -0.16
N LEU A 153 -11.96 -28.47 0.96
CA LEU A 153 -12.47 -29.84 0.95
C LEU A 153 -13.65 -30.02 -0.01
N PHE A 154 -14.71 -29.23 0.19
CA PHE A 154 -15.91 -29.34 -0.64
C PHE A 154 -15.67 -28.85 -2.07
N ILE A 155 -14.80 -27.86 -2.27
CA ILE A 155 -14.39 -27.41 -3.61
C ILE A 155 -13.75 -28.58 -4.37
N ARG A 156 -12.80 -29.29 -3.75
CA ARG A 156 -12.14 -30.45 -4.36
C ARG A 156 -13.12 -31.61 -4.62
N ARG A 157 -14.09 -31.83 -3.74
CA ARG A 157 -15.16 -32.83 -3.97
C ARG A 157 -16.02 -32.47 -5.18
N MET A 158 -16.42 -31.20 -5.32
CA MET A 158 -17.16 -30.72 -6.49
C MET A 158 -16.34 -30.82 -7.78
N ILE A 159 -15.06 -30.47 -7.75
CA ILE A 159 -14.14 -30.66 -8.89
C ILE A 159 -14.03 -32.14 -9.26
N SER A 160 -13.84 -33.02 -8.27
CA SER A 160 -13.74 -34.46 -8.49
C SER A 160 -15.00 -35.03 -9.13
N ALA A 161 -16.18 -34.60 -8.67
CA ALA A 161 -17.46 -34.98 -9.27
C ALA A 161 -17.60 -34.51 -10.72
N ALA A 162 -17.22 -33.25 -11.00
CA ALA A 162 -17.22 -32.70 -12.36
C ALA A 162 -16.25 -33.46 -13.28
N ALA A 163 -15.03 -33.73 -12.80
CA ALA A 163 -14.00 -34.42 -13.57
C ALA A 163 -14.37 -35.87 -13.88
N THR A 164 -14.90 -36.59 -12.89
CA THR A 164 -15.34 -37.99 -13.04
C THR A 164 -16.51 -38.13 -14.00
N ASN A 165 -17.35 -37.09 -14.13
CA ASN A 165 -18.49 -37.04 -15.03
C ASN A 165 -18.26 -36.13 -16.24
N SER A 166 -17.00 -35.92 -16.63
CA SER A 166 -16.64 -34.97 -17.68
C SER A 166 -17.20 -35.33 -19.07
N ASP A 167 -17.38 -36.63 -19.34
CA ASP A 167 -18.04 -37.12 -20.55
C ASP A 167 -19.58 -37.09 -20.45
N ASN A 168 -20.14 -36.77 -19.27
CA ASN A 168 -21.57 -36.71 -19.00
C ASN A 168 -22.01 -35.25 -18.78
N GLU A 169 -22.03 -34.48 -19.86
CA GLU A 169 -22.42 -33.07 -19.85
C GLU A 169 -23.79 -32.80 -19.18
N PRO A 170 -24.85 -33.61 -19.42
CA PRO A 170 -26.14 -33.43 -18.73
C PRO A 170 -26.02 -33.51 -17.21
N PHE A 171 -25.21 -34.44 -16.68
CA PHE A 171 -24.99 -34.57 -15.24
C PHE A 171 -24.29 -33.33 -14.68
N VAL A 172 -23.21 -32.87 -15.31
CA VAL A 172 -22.45 -31.71 -14.81
C VAL A 172 -23.31 -30.44 -14.86
N LYS A 173 -24.14 -30.27 -15.90
CA LYS A 173 -25.13 -29.20 -15.98
C LYS A 173 -26.18 -29.29 -14.86
N ASP A 174 -26.72 -30.47 -14.58
CA ASP A 174 -27.68 -30.66 -13.50
C ASP A 174 -27.05 -30.41 -12.11
N MET A 175 -25.83 -30.88 -11.90
CA MET A 175 -25.06 -30.66 -10.67
C MET A 175 -24.86 -29.18 -10.37
N LEU A 176 -24.52 -28.37 -11.37
CA LEU A 176 -24.22 -26.95 -11.18
C LEU A 176 -25.46 -26.05 -11.29
N PHE A 177 -26.43 -26.40 -12.12
CA PHE A 177 -27.54 -25.51 -12.51
C PHE A 177 -28.92 -26.18 -12.56
N GLY A 178 -29.03 -27.48 -12.25
CA GLY A 178 -30.28 -28.25 -12.39
C GLY A 178 -31.42 -27.80 -11.47
N THR A 179 -31.12 -27.02 -10.43
CA THR A 179 -32.12 -26.41 -9.55
C THR A 179 -31.81 -24.94 -9.31
N GLU A 180 -32.80 -24.16 -8.89
CA GLU A 180 -32.61 -22.75 -8.51
C GLU A 180 -31.56 -22.60 -7.40
N ILE A 181 -31.55 -23.54 -6.44
CA ILE A 181 -30.59 -23.56 -5.32
C ILE A 181 -29.16 -23.77 -5.85
N ARG A 182 -28.95 -24.77 -6.72
CA ARG A 182 -27.64 -25.07 -7.32
C ARG A 182 -27.14 -23.90 -8.18
N SER A 183 -28.01 -23.33 -9.01
CA SER A 183 -27.73 -22.13 -9.80
C SER A 183 -27.30 -20.96 -8.91
N ARG A 184 -28.01 -20.72 -7.80
CA ARG A 184 -27.66 -19.65 -6.85
C ARG A 184 -26.30 -19.90 -6.20
N HIS A 185 -25.96 -21.14 -5.85
CA HIS A 185 -24.64 -21.46 -5.31
C HIS A 185 -23.52 -21.26 -6.34
N SER A 186 -23.71 -21.71 -7.58
CA SER A 186 -22.80 -21.49 -8.70
C SER A 186 -22.54 -20.01 -8.95
N GLU A 187 -23.59 -19.20 -9.05
CA GLU A 187 -23.48 -17.76 -9.26
C GLU A 187 -22.84 -17.04 -8.07
N ASN A 188 -23.18 -17.45 -6.85
CA ASN A 188 -22.57 -16.87 -5.66
C ASN A 188 -21.08 -17.20 -5.57
N PHE A 189 -20.68 -18.43 -5.91
CA PHE A 189 -19.28 -18.83 -5.99
C PHE A 189 -18.54 -17.99 -7.04
N LYS A 190 -19.07 -17.91 -8.26
CA LYS A 190 -18.52 -17.08 -9.35
C LYS A 190 -18.30 -15.63 -8.93
N ARG A 191 -19.35 -14.98 -8.40
CA ARG A 191 -19.28 -13.58 -7.98
C ARG A 191 -18.29 -13.38 -6.83
N THR A 192 -18.26 -14.29 -5.86
CA THR A 192 -17.36 -14.17 -4.70
C THR A 192 -15.90 -14.35 -5.14
N PHE A 193 -15.61 -15.36 -5.96
CA PHE A 193 -14.27 -15.58 -6.49
C PHE A 193 -13.82 -14.48 -7.45
N GLY A 194 -14.71 -13.99 -8.31
CA GLY A 194 -14.42 -12.86 -9.21
C GLY A 194 -13.99 -11.60 -8.45
N ARG A 195 -14.71 -11.25 -7.37
CA ARG A 195 -14.32 -10.12 -6.50
C ARG A 195 -13.00 -10.34 -5.77
N LEU A 196 -12.67 -11.58 -5.42
CA LEU A 196 -11.38 -11.93 -4.85
C LEU A 196 -10.25 -11.73 -5.87
N LEU A 197 -10.49 -12.11 -7.13
CA LEU A 197 -9.52 -11.95 -8.22
C LEU A 197 -9.28 -10.47 -8.52
N GLU A 198 -10.34 -9.65 -8.62
CA GLU A 198 -10.25 -8.19 -8.76
C GLU A 198 -9.48 -7.55 -7.59
N ALA A 199 -9.71 -8.02 -6.36
CA ALA A 199 -8.97 -7.53 -5.20
C ALA A 199 -7.49 -7.92 -5.25
N ALA A 200 -7.17 -9.12 -5.73
CA ALA A 200 -5.79 -9.58 -5.91
C ALA A 200 -5.05 -8.70 -6.92
N GLU A 201 -5.66 -8.42 -8.07
CA GLU A 201 -5.09 -7.57 -9.13
C GLU A 201 -4.70 -6.18 -8.62
N SER A 202 -5.43 -5.62 -7.65
CA SER A 202 -5.13 -4.30 -7.07
C SER A 202 -3.85 -4.22 -6.21
N VAL A 203 -3.33 -5.37 -5.77
CA VAL A 203 -2.12 -5.50 -4.94
C VAL A 203 -1.07 -6.42 -5.56
N ASP A 204 -1.34 -6.92 -6.77
CA ASP A 204 -0.50 -7.88 -7.45
C ASP A 204 0.81 -7.27 -7.91
N THR A 205 1.82 -8.12 -8.08
CA THR A 205 3.12 -7.75 -8.63
C THR A 205 3.51 -8.86 -9.58
N ASP A 206 3.68 -8.51 -10.85
CA ASP A 206 4.01 -9.44 -11.93
C ASP A 206 2.99 -10.60 -12.08
N ASP A 207 1.69 -10.32 -11.90
CA ASP A 207 0.56 -11.27 -12.03
C ASP A 207 0.64 -12.52 -11.13
N MET A 208 1.52 -12.53 -10.12
CA MET A 208 1.76 -13.70 -9.28
C MET A 208 0.53 -14.13 -8.47
N LEU A 209 -0.20 -13.19 -7.86
CA LEU A 209 -1.36 -13.50 -7.02
C LEU A 209 -2.54 -13.96 -7.87
N ARG A 210 -2.79 -13.26 -8.98
CA ARG A 210 -3.85 -13.57 -9.93
C ARG A 210 -3.66 -14.97 -10.51
N GLU A 211 -2.45 -15.30 -10.98
CA GLU A 211 -2.16 -16.64 -11.51
C GLU A 211 -2.23 -17.72 -10.43
N ALA A 212 -1.67 -17.47 -9.24
CA ALA A 212 -1.73 -18.41 -8.13
C ALA A 212 -3.18 -18.71 -7.71
N LEU A 213 -4.06 -17.71 -7.70
CA LEU A 213 -5.48 -17.91 -7.42
C LEU A 213 -6.21 -18.62 -8.56
N LEU A 214 -6.08 -18.13 -9.80
CA LEU A 214 -6.89 -18.59 -10.91
C LEU A 214 -6.46 -19.97 -11.42
N GLN A 215 -5.15 -20.22 -11.48
CA GLN A 215 -4.58 -21.46 -12.00
C GLN A 215 -4.07 -22.40 -10.91
N GLY A 216 -3.50 -21.85 -9.83
CA GLY A 216 -2.87 -22.63 -8.77
C GLY A 216 -3.81 -23.12 -7.66
N SER A 217 -5.04 -22.62 -7.58
CA SER A 217 -5.96 -22.95 -6.49
C SER A 217 -7.15 -23.81 -6.93
N ALA A 218 -7.63 -24.66 -6.03
CA ALA A 218 -8.87 -25.43 -6.24
C ALA A 218 -10.06 -24.49 -6.51
N ALA A 219 -10.14 -23.36 -5.80
CA ALA A 219 -11.20 -22.39 -6.01
C ALA A 219 -11.18 -21.80 -7.43
N GLY A 220 -9.99 -21.51 -7.98
CA GLY A 220 -9.82 -21.03 -9.35
C GLY A 220 -10.20 -22.08 -10.38
N LEU A 221 -9.83 -23.34 -10.17
CA LEU A 221 -10.26 -24.44 -11.03
C LEU A 221 -11.79 -24.62 -11.01
N TYR A 222 -12.41 -24.60 -9.84
CA TYR A 222 -13.86 -24.72 -9.71
C TYR A 222 -14.60 -23.53 -10.32
N TYR A 223 -14.11 -22.30 -10.10
CA TYR A 223 -14.62 -21.09 -10.75
C TYR A 223 -14.64 -21.24 -12.28
N ARG A 224 -13.53 -21.72 -12.85
CA ARG A 224 -13.38 -21.97 -14.29
C ARG A 224 -14.32 -23.07 -14.81
N ILE A 225 -14.50 -24.16 -14.04
CA ILE A 225 -15.50 -25.21 -14.35
C ILE A 225 -16.91 -24.61 -14.44
N ILE A 226 -17.32 -23.80 -13.45
CA ILE A 226 -18.66 -23.21 -13.42
C ILE A 226 -18.87 -22.32 -14.65
N ARG A 227 -17.92 -21.45 -14.97
CA ARG A 227 -18.00 -20.55 -16.14
C ARG A 227 -18.04 -21.30 -17.46
N HIS A 228 -17.27 -22.38 -17.58
CA HIS A 228 -17.30 -23.22 -18.76
C HIS A 228 -18.68 -23.85 -18.97
N VAL A 229 -19.25 -24.45 -17.93
CA VAL A 229 -20.57 -25.10 -18.00
C VAL A 229 -21.70 -24.08 -18.23
N ALA A 230 -21.52 -22.84 -17.74
CA ALA A 230 -22.40 -21.71 -18.04
C ALA A 230 -22.28 -21.18 -19.49
N GLY A 231 -21.30 -21.64 -20.27
CA GLY A 231 -21.05 -21.16 -21.63
C GLY A 231 -20.32 -19.81 -21.71
N GLU A 232 -19.75 -19.34 -20.59
CA GLU A 232 -19.03 -18.06 -20.52
C GLU A 232 -17.55 -18.16 -20.90
N GLU A 233 -17.01 -19.38 -20.95
CA GLU A 233 -15.59 -19.63 -21.23
C GLU A 233 -15.41 -20.91 -22.06
N ALA A 234 -14.74 -20.79 -23.21
CA ALA A 234 -14.35 -21.94 -24.02
C ALA A 234 -13.10 -22.58 -23.40
N MET A 235 -13.28 -23.61 -22.60
CA MET A 235 -12.18 -24.38 -21.99
C MET A 235 -12.47 -25.86 -21.98
N ASN A 236 -11.44 -26.70 -21.95
CA ASN A 236 -11.56 -28.07 -21.48
C ASN A 236 -11.19 -28.09 -19.98
N PRO A 237 -12.17 -27.99 -19.07
CA PRO A 237 -11.93 -27.68 -17.65
C PRO A 237 -11.24 -28.80 -16.87
N VAL A 238 -11.11 -30.00 -17.44
CA VAL A 238 -10.49 -31.17 -16.79
C VAL A 238 -8.98 -31.26 -17.03
N SER A 239 -8.49 -30.74 -18.16
CA SER A 239 -7.07 -30.81 -18.54
C SER A 239 -6.26 -29.55 -18.23
N GLY A 240 -6.92 -28.40 -18.02
CA GLY A 240 -6.25 -27.11 -17.86
C GLY A 240 -5.68 -26.51 -19.16
N ALA A 241 -5.85 -27.18 -20.31
CA ALA A 241 -5.39 -26.67 -21.60
C ALA A 241 -6.46 -25.82 -22.30
N SER A 242 -6.02 -24.71 -22.91
CA SER A 242 -6.85 -23.92 -23.83
C SER A 242 -7.20 -24.79 -25.04
N THR A 243 -8.48 -24.99 -25.30
CA THR A 243 -8.95 -25.49 -26.60
C THR A 243 -8.84 -24.33 -27.59
N ALA A 244 -7.67 -24.21 -28.21
CA ALA A 244 -7.52 -23.35 -29.38
C ALA A 244 -8.53 -23.80 -30.46
N MET A 245 -9.32 -22.86 -30.97
CA MET A 245 -10.17 -23.06 -32.13
C MET A 245 -9.34 -23.50 -33.33
N VAL A 246 -9.76 -24.60 -33.97
CA VAL A 246 -9.60 -24.86 -35.40
C VAL A 246 -11.00 -24.95 -35.98
#